data_AF-A0AAV5T482-F1
#
_entry.id   AF-A0AAV5T482-F1
#
_cell.length_a   1.000
_cell.length_b   1.000
_cell.length_c   1.000
_cell.angle_alpha   90.00
_cell.angle_beta   90.00
_cell.angle_gamma   90.00
#
_symmetry.space_group_name_H-M   'P 1'
#
loop_
_entity.id
_entity.type
_entity.pdbx_description
1 polymer ?
#
loop_
_entity_poly.entity_id
_entity_poly.type
_entity_poly.pdbx_seq_one_letter_code
_entity_poly.pdbx_strand_id
1 'polypeptide(L)'
;LLSSLALGNANPLLKLVLTTEAMYKIQLHNLNPNRTYDMVFTKFSDQTPEEYKMSHGRRMTSVLPKSTYEWSENDYVPDSFAWRDKELFP
;
A
#
# COMPACT_ATOMS: atom_id res chain seq x y z
N LEU A 1 -1.83 -21.33 23.69
CA LEU A 1 -1.39 -20.81 22.36
C LEU A 1 -1.90 -19.37 22.12
N LEU A 2 -1.82 -18.47 23.10
CA LEU A 2 -2.38 -17.10 23.02
C LEU A 2 -1.39 -16.01 23.49
N SER A 3 -0.07 -16.26 23.43
CA SER A 3 0.91 -15.36 24.05
C SER A 3 1.76 -14.50 23.10
N SER A 4 1.66 -14.65 21.78
CA SER A 4 2.50 -13.89 20.83
C SER A 4 1.75 -12.79 20.06
N LEU A 5 0.41 -12.78 20.07
CA LEU A 5 -0.40 -11.92 19.20
C LEU A 5 -0.76 -10.55 19.78
N ALA A 6 -0.45 -10.30 21.07
CA ALA A 6 -0.79 -9.04 21.74
C ALA A 6 0.42 -8.09 21.94
N LEU A 7 1.63 -8.48 21.53
CA LEU A 7 2.86 -7.79 21.90
C LEU A 7 3.40 -6.79 20.85
N GLY A 8 2.91 -6.83 19.61
CA GLY A 8 3.40 -5.93 18.54
C GLY A 8 3.13 -4.46 18.82
N ASN A 9 1.97 -4.15 19.42
CA ASN A 9 1.53 -2.77 19.63
C ASN A 9 1.90 -2.16 21.00
N ALA A 10 2.40 -2.97 21.94
CA ALA A 10 2.64 -2.57 23.33
C ALA A 10 4.13 -2.42 23.71
N ASN A 11 5.07 -2.80 22.84
CA ASN A 11 6.50 -2.68 23.13
C ASN A 11 7.10 -1.39 22.53
N PRO A 12 7.42 -0.37 23.35
CA PRO A 12 7.96 0.89 22.85
C PRO A 12 9.35 0.75 22.20
N LEU A 13 10.16 -0.24 22.61
CA LEU A 13 11.47 -0.48 21.99
C LEU A 13 11.31 -1.05 20.58
N LEU A 14 10.35 -1.96 20.37
CA LEU A 14 10.07 -2.50 19.04
C LEU A 14 9.60 -1.39 18.09
N LYS A 15 8.70 -0.50 18.54
CA LYS A 15 8.28 0.66 17.75
C LYS A 15 9.44 1.59 17.39
N LEU A 16 10.33 1.85 18.34
CA LEU A 16 11.53 2.67 18.06
C LEU A 16 12.42 2.03 16.99
N VAL A 17 12.63 0.71 17.05
CA VAL A 17 13.42 -0.01 16.04
C VAL A 17 12.76 0.07 14.66
N LEU A 18 11.47 -0.25 14.56
CA LEU A 18 10.74 -0.23 13.28
C LEU A 18 10.75 1.16 12.64
N THR A 19 10.48 2.19 13.43
CA THR A 19 10.47 3.58 12.94
C THR A 19 11.87 4.04 12.50
N THR A 20 12.91 3.71 13.26
CA THR A 20 14.30 4.03 12.89
C THR A 20 14.71 3.33 11.60
N GLU A 21 14.39 2.04 11.46
CA GLU A 21 14.66 1.29 10.23
C GLU A 21 13.92 1.86 9.03
N ALA A 22 12.65 2.24 9.19
CA ALA A 22 11.85 2.83 8.13
C ALA A 22 12.44 4.16 7.67
N MET A 23 12.82 5.05 8.61
CA MET A 23 13.48 6.32 8.28
C MET A 23 14.78 6.12 7.50
N TYR A 24 15.61 5.18 7.95
CA TYR A 24 16.88 4.87 7.26
C TYR A 24 16.64 4.37 5.82
N LYS A 25 15.70 3.44 5.63
CA LYS A 25 15.34 2.90 4.31
C LYS A 25 14.78 3.98 3.39
N ILE A 26 13.96 4.90 3.91
CA ILE A 26 13.41 6.04 3.16
C ILE A 26 14.54 6.98 2.70
N GLN A 27 15.48 7.33 3.59
CA GLN A 27 16.59 8.20 3.24
C GLN A 27 17.49 7.57 2.16
N LEU A 28 17.85 6.30 2.32
CA LEU A 28 18.61 5.57 1.29
C LEU A 28 17.90 5.51 -0.06
N HIS A 29 16.57 5.36 -0.05
CA HIS A 29 15.78 5.37 -1.27
C HIS A 29 15.85 6.73 -1.97
N ASN A 30 15.58 7.81 -1.24
CA ASN A 30 15.46 9.16 -1.82
C ASN A 30 16.81 9.77 -2.22
N LEU A 31 17.93 9.27 -1.66
CA LEU A 31 19.28 9.66 -2.11
C LEU A 31 19.71 8.97 -3.41
N ASN A 32 19.00 7.93 -3.86
CA ASN A 32 19.37 7.18 -5.05
C ASN A 32 18.78 7.84 -6.31
N PRO A 33 19.62 8.39 -7.22
CA PRO A 33 19.15 9.10 -8.42
C PRO A 33 18.46 8.18 -9.45
N ASN A 34 18.55 6.85 -9.29
CA ASN A 34 17.90 5.89 -10.16
C ASN A 34 16.45 5.58 -9.74
N ARG A 35 15.92 6.26 -8.72
CA ARG A 35 14.52 6.14 -8.30
C ARG A 35 13.67 7.18 -9.03
N THR A 36 12.46 6.78 -9.42
CA THR A 36 11.48 7.63 -10.13
C THR A 36 10.39 8.16 -9.21
N TYR A 37 10.50 7.91 -7.91
CA TYR A 37 9.56 8.36 -6.88
C TYR A 37 10.29 8.60 -5.56
N ASP A 38 9.64 9.33 -4.66
CA ASP A 38 10.11 9.54 -3.30
C ASP A 38 9.29 8.71 -2.30
N MET A 39 9.96 8.25 -1.25
CA MET A 39 9.29 7.66 -0.10
C MET A 39 9.13 8.70 1.01
N VAL A 40 8.03 8.59 1.76
CA VAL A 40 7.73 9.44 2.91
C VAL A 40 7.39 8.55 4.09
N PHE A 41 7.70 9.01 5.29
CA PHE A 41 7.32 8.31 6.53
C PHE A 41 5.80 8.41 6.73
N THR A 42 5.15 7.29 7.04
CA THR A 42 3.68 7.23 7.15
C THR A 42 3.25 6.53 8.43
N LYS A 43 1.94 6.48 8.67
CA LYS A 43 1.33 5.73 9.78
C LYS A 43 1.53 4.21 9.72
N PHE A 44 2.16 3.69 8.65
CA PHE A 44 2.46 2.27 8.49
C PHE A 44 3.93 1.95 8.80
N SER A 45 4.77 2.98 8.99
CA SER A 45 6.21 2.84 9.16
C SER A 45 6.62 2.22 10.50
N ASP A 46 5.69 2.09 11.45
CA ASP A 46 5.87 1.45 12.75
C ASP A 46 5.25 0.04 12.82
N GLN A 47 4.76 -0.51 11.71
CA GLN A 47 4.09 -1.81 11.66
C GLN A 47 5.04 -2.93 11.28
N THR A 48 4.83 -4.12 11.85
CA THR A 48 5.47 -5.34 11.33
C THR A 48 4.81 -5.78 10.02
N PRO A 49 5.48 -6.61 9.20
CA PRO A 49 4.87 -7.19 8.00
C PRO A 49 3.54 -7.93 8.28
N GLU A 50 3.44 -8.61 9.41
CA GLU A 50 2.24 -9.34 9.85
C GLU A 50 1.10 -8.39 10.22
N GLU A 51 1.39 -7.31 10.94
CA GLU A 51 0.41 -6.27 11.30
C GLU A 51 -0.13 -5.57 10.05
N TYR A 52 0.75 -5.24 9.12
CA TYR A 52 0.36 -4.65 7.84
C TYR A 52 -0.51 -5.62 7.02
N LYS A 53 -0.12 -6.90 6.94
CA LYS A 53 -0.88 -7.93 6.24
C LYS A 53 -2.24 -8.19 6.88
N MET A 54 -2.34 -8.15 8.20
CA MET A 54 -3.61 -8.37 8.90
C MET A 54 -4.61 -7.23 8.64
N SER A 55 -4.12 -5.99 8.56
CA SER A 55 -4.95 -4.80 8.38
C SER A 55 -5.25 -4.45 6.91
N HIS A 56 -4.30 -4.69 6.00
CA HIS A 56 -4.38 -4.26 4.59
C HIS A 56 -4.21 -5.41 3.59
N GLY A 57 -4.00 -6.64 4.06
CA GLY A 57 -3.88 -7.81 3.20
C GLY A 57 -5.18 -8.05 2.43
N ARG A 58 -5.07 -8.22 1.11
CA ARG A 58 -6.22 -8.60 0.28
C ARG A 58 -6.63 -10.02 0.60
N ARG A 59 -7.94 -10.23 0.76
CA ARG A 59 -8.53 -11.57 0.72
C ARG A 59 -8.85 -11.91 -0.73
N MET A 60 -8.40 -13.06 -1.20
CA MET A 60 -8.88 -13.57 -2.49
C MET A 60 -10.36 -13.93 -2.35
N THR A 61 -11.17 -13.47 -3.31
CA THR A 61 -12.56 -13.86 -3.42
C THR A 61 -12.62 -15.27 -3.99
N SER A 62 -13.41 -16.15 -3.36
CA SER A 62 -13.58 -17.54 -3.80
C SER A 62 -14.40 -17.69 -5.08
N VAL A 63 -15.02 -16.59 -5.55
CA VAL A 63 -15.92 -16.59 -6.70
C VAL A 63 -15.38 -15.58 -7.71
N LEU A 64 -15.18 -16.06 -8.94
CA LEU A 64 -14.88 -15.21 -10.09
C LEU A 64 -16.20 -14.66 -10.66
N PRO A 65 -16.22 -13.42 -11.17
CA PRO A 65 -17.39 -12.84 -11.81
C PRO A 65 -17.82 -13.65 -13.04
N LYS A 66 -19.13 -13.72 -13.28
CA LYS A 66 -19.76 -14.55 -14.33
C LYS A 66 -19.56 -14.04 -15.76
N SER A 67 -19.16 -12.78 -15.94
CA SER A 67 -19.01 -12.14 -17.24
C SER A 67 -17.63 -11.52 -17.38
N THR A 68 -17.06 -11.63 -18.58
CA THR A 68 -15.83 -10.96 -18.98
C THR A 68 -16.15 -9.65 -19.67
N TYR A 69 -15.32 -8.64 -19.45
CA TYR A 69 -15.36 -7.42 -20.24
C TYR A 69 -14.86 -7.72 -21.66
N GLU A 70 -15.58 -7.24 -22.68
CA GLU A 70 -15.19 -7.32 -24.09
C GLU A 70 -14.70 -5.95 -24.54
N TRP A 71 -13.46 -5.89 -25.03
CA TRP A 71 -12.86 -4.68 -25.60
C TRP A 71 -13.19 -4.57 -27.09
N SER A 72 -13.57 -3.38 -27.57
CA SER A 72 -13.77 -3.10 -28.99
C SER A 72 -12.57 -2.31 -29.54
N GLU A 73 -12.05 -2.70 -30.71
CA GLU A 73 -10.94 -1.99 -31.37
C GLU A 73 -11.29 -0.54 -31.77
N ASN A 74 -12.58 -0.20 -31.82
CA ASN A 74 -13.06 1.14 -32.15
C ASN A 74 -13.16 2.06 -30.92
N ASP A 75 -12.85 1.56 -29.72
CA ASP A 75 -12.98 2.33 -28.50
C ASP A 75 -11.79 3.29 -28.34
N TYR A 76 -12.07 4.60 -28.33
CA TYR A 76 -11.05 5.62 -28.10
C TYR A 76 -10.63 5.65 -26.62
N VAL A 77 -9.32 5.50 -26.38
CA VAL A 77 -8.71 5.66 -25.05
C VAL A 77 -7.91 6.96 -25.03
N PRO A 78 -8.17 7.86 -24.08
CA PRO A 78 -7.39 9.08 -23.95
C PRO A 78 -5.98 8.80 -23.40
N ASP A 79 -5.01 9.64 -23.76
CA ASP A 79 -3.62 9.53 -23.28
C ASP A 79 -3.51 9.69 -21.74
N SER A 80 -4.46 10.40 -21.13
CA SER A 80 -4.58 10.49 -19.67
C SER A 80 -6.04 10.62 -19.25
N PHE A 81 -6.39 10.00 -18.12
CA PHE A 81 -7.73 10.05 -17.56
C PHE A 81 -7.70 9.98 -16.03
N ALA A 82 -8.31 10.97 -15.36
CA ALA A 82 -8.40 11.03 -13.90
C ALA A 82 -9.87 11.00 -13.45
N TRP A 83 -10.35 9.85 -12.96
CA TRP A 83 -11.72 9.72 -12.46
C TRP A 83 -12.04 10.66 -11.28
N ARG A 84 -11.02 11.07 -10.51
CA ARG A 84 -11.15 11.97 -9.35
C ARG A 84 -11.46 13.42 -9.74
N ASP A 85 -11.13 13.81 -10.96
CA ASP A 85 -11.26 15.20 -11.44
C ASP A 85 -12.60 15.42 -12.14
N LYS A 86 -13.41 14.37 -12.26
CA LYS A 86 -14.81 14.49 -12.65
C LYS A 86 -15.59 14.98 -11.44
N GLU A 87 -15.79 16.29 -11.36
CA GLU A 87 -17.10 16.79 -10.95
C GLU A 87 -18.11 16.06 -11.85
N LEU A 88 -18.91 15.19 -11.23
CA LEU A 88 -19.84 14.32 -11.93
C LEU A 88 -20.69 15.16 -12.89
N PHE A 89 -20.84 14.65 -14.12
CA PHE A 89 -21.73 15.16 -15.18
C PHE A 89 -23.06 15.71 -14.61
N PRO A 90 -23.64 16.76 -15.23
CA PRO A 90 -24.84 17.45 -14.74
C PRO A 90 -26.03 16.52 -14.46
#